data_AF-A0A2A2LWG0-F1
#
_entry.id   AF-A0A2A2LWG0-F1
#
_cell.length_a   1.000
_cell.length_b   1.000
_cell.length_c   1.000
_cell.angle_alpha   90.00
_cell.angle_beta   90.00
_cell.angle_gamma   90.00
#
_symmetry.space_group_name_H-M   'P 1'
#
loop_
_entity.id
_entity.type
_entity.pdbx_description
1 polymer ?
#
loop_
_entity_poly.entity_id
_entity_poly.type
_entity_poly.pdbx_seq_one_letter_code
_entity_poly.pdbx_strand_id
1 'polypeptide(L)'
;MDEINQEPDCMNRLKFQSRSDLQRICTEAEPYCISTVTILNGFFTQIDRDCAPDCHQGCEEHGYGLFYTECTRCCKSDLCNDYDGRLYYANVCALPSLCLFQLLFTAAITQLLLPI
;
A
#
# COMPACT_ATOMS: atom_id res chain seq x y z
N MET A 1 9.40 31.39 22.75
CA MET A 1 9.29 30.78 21.41
C MET A 1 10.10 29.51 21.52
N ASP A 2 9.46 28.44 21.98
CA ASP A 2 10.15 27.16 22.14
C ASP A 2 10.47 26.62 20.75
N GLU A 3 11.75 26.35 20.53
CA GLU A 3 12.29 25.78 19.32
C GLU A 3 11.68 24.39 19.13
N ILE A 4 10.70 24.28 18.23
CA ILE A 4 10.12 22.99 17.86
C ILE A 4 11.21 22.27 17.08
N ASN A 5 11.99 21.43 17.76
CA ASN A 5 12.96 20.54 17.15
C ASN A 5 12.20 19.49 16.34
N GLN A 6 11.84 19.85 15.11
CA GLN A 6 11.30 18.96 14.10
C GLN A 6 12.47 18.21 13.46
N GLU A 7 13.10 17.31 14.22
CA GLU A 7 13.79 16.16 13.63
C GLU A 7 12.83 15.58 12.57
N PRO A 8 13.22 15.46 11.29
CA PRO A 8 12.28 15.23 10.19
C PRO A 8 11.39 14.04 10.52
N ASP A 9 10.13 14.36 10.83
CA ASP A 9 9.24 13.49 11.59
C ASP A 9 8.57 12.45 10.68
N CYS A 10 9.39 11.59 10.07
CA CYS A 10 8.88 10.47 9.31
C CYS A 10 8.13 9.52 10.25
N MET A 11 6.81 9.40 10.06
CA MET A 11 5.95 8.51 10.83
C MET A 11 6.22 7.03 10.52
N ASN A 12 7.28 6.51 11.13
CA ASN A 12 7.62 5.09 11.14
C ASN A 12 6.72 4.31 12.10
N ARG A 13 6.77 2.97 12.01
CA ARG A 13 6.00 2.06 12.86
C ARG A 13 6.16 2.32 14.37
N LEU A 14 7.38 2.55 14.85
CA LEU A 14 7.64 2.78 16.29
C LEU A 14 6.97 4.06 16.78
N LYS A 15 6.98 5.11 15.94
CA LYS A 15 6.35 6.37 16.27
C LYS A 15 4.84 6.30 16.18
N PHE A 16 4.31 5.62 15.16
CA PHE A 16 2.87 5.35 15.03
C PHE A 16 2.31 4.62 16.26
N GLN A 17 3.02 3.59 16.74
CA GLN A 17 2.60 2.82 17.92
C GLN A 17 2.72 3.62 19.23
N SER A 18 3.67 4.54 19.35
CA SER A 18 3.88 5.34 20.57
C SER A 18 3.02 6.61 20.66
N ARG A 19 2.44 7.07 19.54
CA ARG A 19 1.60 8.27 19.46
C ARG A 19 0.11 7.91 19.52
N SER A 20 -0.37 7.61 20.73
CA SER A 20 -1.79 7.31 20.97
C SER A 20 -2.72 8.49 20.63
N ASP A 21 -2.20 9.72 20.62
CA ASP A 21 -2.91 10.92 20.18
C ASP A 21 -3.19 10.95 18.67
N LEU A 22 -2.53 10.09 17.89
CA LEU A 22 -2.75 9.91 16.45
C LEU A 22 -3.50 8.61 16.13
N GLN A 23 -3.97 7.90 17.16
CA GLN A 23 -4.75 6.68 17.04
C GLN A 23 -6.21 6.98 17.34
N ARG A 24 -7.12 6.30 16.64
CA ARG A 24 -8.55 6.34 16.94
C ARG A 24 -9.13 4.94 17.01
N ILE A 25 -10.26 4.82 17.70
CA ILE A 25 -11.05 3.59 17.73
C ILE A 25 -11.90 3.54 16.46
N CYS A 26 -11.86 2.41 15.75
CA CYS A 26 -12.73 2.16 14.60
C CYS A 26 -14.17 1.89 15.08
N THR A 27 -15.16 2.30 14.30
CA THR A 27 -16.56 1.92 14.58
C THR A 27 -16.86 0.51 14.06
N GLU A 28 -17.96 -0.11 14.50
CA GLU A 28 -18.40 -1.41 13.96
C GLU A 28 -18.70 -1.39 12.45
N ALA A 29 -19.02 -0.20 11.91
CA ALA A 29 -19.25 0.01 10.49
C ALA A 29 -17.94 0.11 9.68
N GLU A 30 -16.78 0.17 10.33
CA GLU A 30 -15.45 0.32 9.71
C GLU A 30 -14.53 -0.87 10.06
N PRO A 31 -14.78 -2.08 9.51
CA PRO A 31 -14.07 -3.29 9.93
C PRO A 31 -12.65 -3.41 9.36
N TYR A 32 -12.17 -2.43 8.59
CA TYR A 32 -10.84 -2.42 8.00
C TYR A 32 -10.00 -1.26 8.53
N CYS A 33 -8.76 -1.52 8.90
CA CYS A 33 -7.73 -0.49 8.99
C CYS A 33 -7.11 -0.32 7.60
N ILE A 34 -7.06 0.93 7.14
CA ILE A 34 -6.54 1.30 5.83
C ILE A 34 -5.30 2.17 5.99
N SER A 35 -4.38 2.04 5.05
CA SER A 35 -3.36 3.05 4.85
C SER A 35 -3.13 3.27 3.37
N THR A 36 -3.04 4.54 2.99
CA THR A 36 -2.84 4.99 1.62
C THR A 36 -1.59 5.84 1.57
N VAL A 37 -0.71 5.56 0.62
CA VAL A 37 0.50 6.34 0.39
C VAL A 37 0.45 7.00 -0.96
N THR A 38 0.79 8.29 -0.99
CA THR A 38 0.92 9.06 -2.22
C THR A 38 2.38 9.09 -2.63
N ILE A 39 2.65 8.55 -3.81
CA ILE A 39 3.97 8.45 -4.41
C ILE A 39 4.04 9.42 -5.58
N LEU A 40 5.01 10.32 -5.54
CA LEU A 40 5.25 11.29 -6.61
C LEU A 40 6.71 11.15 -7.06
N ASN A 41 6.93 10.87 -8.34
CA ASN A 41 8.25 10.58 -8.91
C ASN A 41 9.03 9.47 -8.17
N GLY A 42 8.33 8.46 -7.66
CA GLY A 42 8.95 7.34 -6.93
C GLY A 42 9.33 7.65 -5.47
N PHE A 43 8.95 8.81 -4.94
CA PHE A 43 9.15 9.17 -3.53
C PHE A 43 7.83 9.19 -2.77
N PHE A 44 7.84 8.70 -1.53
CA PHE A 44 6.73 8.89 -0.62
C PHE A 44 6.62 10.37 -0.25
N THR A 45 5.45 10.95 -0.54
CA THR A 45 5.15 12.34 -0.22
C THR A 45 4.13 12.47 0.90
N GLN A 46 3.24 11.48 1.03
CA GLN A 46 2.19 11.47 2.04
C GLN A 46 1.84 10.02 2.43
N ILE A 47 1.39 9.86 3.66
CA ILE A 47 0.79 8.64 4.17
C ILE A 47 -0.43 8.98 5.02
N ASP A 48 -1.58 8.46 4.60
CA ASP A 48 -2.84 8.55 5.33
C ASP A 48 -3.16 7.18 5.95
N ARG A 49 -3.72 7.21 7.15
CA ARG A 49 -4.11 6.02 7.91
C ARG A 49 -5.46 6.26 8.53
N ASP A 50 -6.38 5.32 8.34
CA ASP A 50 -7.73 5.45 8.89
C ASP A 50 -8.41 4.08 9.06
N CYS A 51 -9.64 4.07 9.57
CA CYS A 51 -10.55 2.94 9.47
C CYS A 51 -11.52 3.16 8.30
N ALA A 52 -11.99 2.09 7.66
CA ALA A 52 -12.92 2.18 6.53
C ALA A 52 -13.97 1.06 6.51
N PRO A 53 -15.18 1.32 5.96
CA PRO A 53 -16.24 0.33 5.79
C PRO A 53 -15.88 -0.76 4.76
N ASP A 54 -15.15 -0.36 3.72
CA ASP A 54 -14.64 -1.23 2.67
C ASP A 54 -13.20 -0.84 2.32
N CYS A 55 -12.44 -1.76 1.73
CA CYS A 55 -11.06 -1.49 1.37
C CYS A 55 -10.64 -2.23 0.10
N HIS A 56 -10.21 -1.46 -0.90
CA HIS A 56 -9.65 -1.96 -2.15
C HIS A 56 -8.13 -1.82 -2.13
N GLN A 57 -7.45 -2.95 -1.99
CA GLN A 57 -5.99 -2.98 -1.99
C GLN A 57 -5.46 -2.91 -3.42
N GLY A 58 -4.58 -1.96 -3.69
CA GLY A 58 -4.04 -1.74 -5.02
C GLY A 58 -3.11 -0.54 -5.08
N CYS A 59 -2.61 -0.26 -6.27
CA CYS A 59 -1.97 1.00 -6.60
C CYS A 59 -2.63 1.55 -7.86
N GLU A 60 -3.09 2.79 -7.79
CA GLU A 60 -3.74 3.48 -8.90
C GLU A 60 -2.94 4.72 -9.25
N GLU A 61 -2.81 4.99 -10.55
CA GLU A 61 -2.16 6.20 -11.05
C GLU A 61 -3.24 7.25 -11.33
N HIS A 62 -2.99 8.45 -10.84
CA HIS A 62 -3.89 9.59 -10.95
C HIS A 62 -3.15 10.80 -11.56
N GLY A 63 -3.93 11.78 -11.99
CA GLY A 63 -3.44 13.09 -12.42
C GLY A 63 -3.67 13.39 -13.90
N TYR A 64 -3.68 14.69 -14.22
CA TYR A 64 -3.80 15.22 -15.58
C TYR A 64 -2.61 16.14 -15.86
N GLY A 65 -1.44 15.56 -16.14
CA GLY A 65 -0.19 16.29 -16.46
C GLY A 65 0.87 16.33 -15.34
N LEU A 66 0.49 15.97 -14.11
CA LEU A 66 1.40 15.62 -13.02
C LEU A 66 0.92 14.29 -12.45
N PHE A 67 1.62 13.20 -12.79
CA PHE A 67 1.23 11.86 -12.40
C PHE A 67 1.68 11.56 -10.97
N TYR A 68 0.79 10.99 -10.18
CA TYR A 68 1.10 10.44 -8.88
C TYR A 68 0.41 9.09 -8.72
N THR A 69 1.01 8.23 -7.91
CA THR A 69 0.46 6.90 -7.63
C THR A 69 -0.03 6.86 -6.19
N GLU A 70 -1.27 6.43 -5.99
CA GLU A 70 -1.80 6.14 -4.66
C GLU A 70 -1.82 4.63 -4.46
N CYS A 71 -1.18 4.16 -3.39
CA CYS A 71 -1.20 2.75 -3.05
C CYS A 71 -1.92 2.54 -1.72
N THR A 72 -2.99 1.74 -1.73
CA THR A 72 -3.77 1.40 -0.54
C THR A 72 -3.43 -0.01 -0.05
N ARG A 73 -3.37 -0.17 1.26
CA ARG A 73 -3.21 -1.45 1.99
C ARG A 73 -4.31 -1.57 3.04
N CYS A 74 -4.76 -2.79 3.27
CA CYS A 74 -5.89 -3.11 4.14
C CYS A 74 -5.50 -4.21 5.12
N CYS A 75 -5.99 -4.12 6.36
CA CYS A 75 -5.87 -5.17 7.36
C CYS A 75 -7.00 -5.04 8.41
N LYS A 76 -7.12 -6.00 9.35
CA LYS A 76 -8.28 -6.09 10.27
C LYS A 76 -7.95 -6.17 11.76
N SER A 77 -6.67 -6.26 12.12
CA SER A 77 -6.27 -6.31 13.53
C SER A 77 -5.93 -4.93 14.06
N ASP A 78 -5.93 -4.76 15.37
CA ASP A 78 -5.65 -3.45 15.98
C ASP A 78 -4.29 -2.90 15.51
N LEU A 79 -4.30 -1.62 15.11
CA LEU A 79 -3.12 -0.85 14.69
C LEU A 79 -2.27 -1.50 13.58
N CYS A 80 -2.85 -2.39 12.77
CA CYS A 80 -2.11 -3.16 11.77
C CYS A 80 -1.72 -2.36 10.51
N ASN A 81 -2.28 -1.17 10.32
CA ASN A 81 -2.01 -0.29 9.18
C ASN A 81 -0.73 0.55 9.40
N ASP A 82 0.24 -0.01 10.10
CA ASP A 82 1.52 0.60 10.46
C ASP A 82 2.58 0.51 9.36
N TYR A 83 2.17 0.15 8.14
CA TYR A 83 3.02 0.06 6.96
C TYR A 83 3.83 1.37 6.77
N ASP A 84 5.12 1.21 6.49
CA ASP A 84 6.03 2.31 6.19
C ASP A 84 7.10 1.90 5.17
N GLY A 85 7.71 2.90 4.51
CA GLY A 85 8.91 2.77 3.69
C GLY A 85 8.95 1.55 2.77
N ARG A 86 9.88 0.62 3.04
CA ARG A 86 10.15 -0.55 2.20
C ARG A 86 8.96 -1.51 2.11
N LEU A 87 8.14 -1.62 3.15
CA LEU A 87 7.02 -2.57 3.18
C LEU A 87 5.92 -2.19 2.19
N TYR A 88 5.79 -0.91 1.87
CA TYR A 88 4.88 -0.46 0.82
C TYR A 88 5.33 -0.85 -0.59
N TYR A 89 6.64 -0.74 -0.86
CA TYR A 89 7.23 -1.17 -2.13
C TYR A 89 7.38 -2.69 -2.26
N ALA A 90 7.24 -3.44 -1.16
CA ALA A 90 7.15 -4.88 -1.24
C ALA A 90 5.84 -5.24 -1.98
N ASN A 91 5.99 -5.83 -3.17
CA ASN A 91 4.85 -6.23 -3.99
C ASN A 91 3.88 -7.10 -3.18
N VAL A 92 2.60 -6.71 -3.13
CA VAL A 92 1.51 -7.58 -2.61
C VAL A 92 1.43 -8.89 -3.38
N CYS A 93 1.91 -8.88 -4.63
CA CYS A 93 2.07 -10.06 -5.46
C CYS A 93 3.29 -10.89 -5.00
N ALA A 94 3.22 -11.40 -3.77
CA ALA A 94 4.10 -12.43 -3.22
C ALA A 94 3.35 -13.77 -3.04
N LEU A 95 2.17 -13.92 -3.67
CA LEU A 95 1.49 -15.21 -3.83
C LEU A 95 1.82 -15.76 -5.22
N PRO A 96 2.74 -16.74 -5.33
CA PRO A 96 3.28 -17.21 -6.61
C PRO A 96 2.26 -17.94 -7.51
N SER A 97 1.06 -18.23 -7.02
CA SER A 97 0.11 -19.12 -7.69
C SER A 97 -0.66 -18.51 -8.86
N LEU A 98 -0.74 -17.17 -8.98
CA LEU A 98 -1.51 -16.51 -10.04
C LEU A 98 -0.65 -15.98 -11.21
N CYS A 99 0.67 -15.89 -11.06
CA CYS A 99 1.57 -15.53 -12.17
C CYS A 99 1.96 -16.73 -13.07
N LEU A 100 1.86 -17.98 -12.58
CA LEU A 100 2.26 -19.15 -13.38
C LEU A 100 1.34 -19.43 -14.58
N PHE A 101 0.10 -18.94 -14.57
CA PHE A 101 -0.86 -19.23 -15.65
C PHE A 101 -0.54 -18.52 -16.97
N GLN A 102 0.24 -17.43 -16.97
CA GLN A 102 0.62 -16.75 -18.21
C GLN A 102 1.80 -17.42 -18.95
N LEU A 103 2.67 -18.15 -18.26
CA LEU A 103 3.82 -18.82 -18.88
C LEU A 103 3.46 -20.18 -19.50
N LEU A 104 2.41 -20.85 -19.03
CA LEU A 104 1.97 -22.14 -19.59
C LEU A 104 1.13 -21.98 -20.86
N PHE A 105 0.35 -20.90 -20.99
CA PHE A 105 -0.46 -20.66 -22.20
C PHE A 105 0.38 -20.26 -23.42
N THR A 106 1.50 -19.56 -23.24
CA THR A 106 2.38 -19.18 -24.36
C THR A 106 3.22 -20.35 -24.87
N ALA A 107 3.63 -21.27 -23.98
CA ALA A 107 4.34 -22.50 -24.34
C ALA A 107 3.44 -23.50 -25.09
N ALA A 108 2.15 -23.59 -24.74
CA ALA A 108 1.20 -24.48 -25.41
C ALA A 108 0.84 -24.00 -26.84
N ILE A 109 0.75 -22.69 -27.08
CA ILE A 109 0.42 -22.14 -28.41
C ILE A 109 1.63 -22.25 -29.36
N THR A 110 2.86 -22.13 -28.86
CA THR A 110 4.07 -22.23 -29.69
C THR A 110 4.37 -23.65 -30.17
N GLN A 111 3.86 -24.70 -29.49
CA GLN A 111 3.98 -26.08 -29.96
C GLN A 111 2.93 -26.47 -31.03
N LEU A 112 1.87 -25.69 -31.20
CA LEU A 112 0.83 -25.93 -32.23
C LEU A 112 1.07 -25.17 -33.55
N LEU A 113 2.10 -24.32 -33.62
CA LEU A 113 2.42 -23.48 -34.79
C LEU A 113 3.80 -23.78 -35.41
N LEU A 114 4.50 -24.82 -34.97
CA LEU A 114 5.64 -25.35 -35.72
C LEU A 114 5.11 -26.21 -36.89
N PRO A 115 5.31 -25.80 -38.15
CA PRO A 115 4.92 -26.62 -39.28
C PRO A 115 5.81 -27.87 -39.32
N ILE A 116 5.18 -29.03 -39.57
CA ILE A 116 5.87 -30.22 -40.06
C ILE A 116 6.53 -29.89 -41.40
#